data_AF-A0AAE5CR34-F1
#
_entry.id   AF-A0AAE5CR34-F1
#
_cell.length_a   1.000
_cell.length_b   1.000
_cell.length_c   1.000
_cell.angle_alpha   90.00
_cell.angle_beta   90.00
_cell.angle_gamma   90.00
#
_symmetry.space_group_name_H-M   'P 1'
#
loop_
_entity.id
_entity.type
_entity.pdbx_description
1 polymer ?
#
loop_
_entity_poly.entity_id
_entity_poly.type
_entity_poly.pdbx_seq_one_letter_code
_entity_poly.pdbx_strand_id
1 'polypeptide(L)'
;MDTSGEERKDMAEPISPQQHAHHYYGRTTTDQDHFHVFDGTTGANYETDQGHVHRFSTETSRAHGHTHRMHGTTSLQIRSLGGHVHQISGITSFDDGHTHRFDVFSGPPVRPRTRRPRLMSLGRALRQARDGELSPPRRRRLRFRKISSSSQRQ
;
A
#
# COMPACT_ATOMS: atom_id res chain seq x y z
N MET A 1 -6.45 -6.76 58.14
CA MET A 1 -7.44 -6.34 57.15
C MET A 1 -6.78 -5.31 56.27
N ASP A 2 -6.88 -5.53 54.96
CA ASP A 2 -6.64 -4.59 53.85
C ASP A 2 -5.26 -3.95 53.70
N THR A 3 -4.55 -4.37 52.63
CA THR A 3 -4.10 -3.45 51.58
C THR A 3 -4.17 -4.20 50.26
N SER A 4 -5.33 -4.14 49.62
CA SER A 4 -5.55 -4.52 48.23
C SER A 4 -4.78 -3.55 47.33
N GLY A 5 -3.56 -3.93 46.95
CA GLY A 5 -2.78 -3.23 45.94
C GLY A 5 -3.38 -3.48 44.57
N GLU A 6 -4.09 -2.50 44.04
CA GLU A 6 -4.60 -2.47 42.66
C GLU A 6 -3.49 -2.82 41.67
N GLU A 7 -3.60 -4.01 41.10
CA GLU A 7 -2.79 -4.44 39.97
C GLU A 7 -3.04 -3.46 38.81
N ARG A 8 -1.96 -2.80 38.37
CA ARG A 8 -1.99 -1.87 37.23
C ARG A 8 -2.45 -2.62 35.97
N LYS A 9 -3.75 -2.54 35.72
CA LYS A 9 -4.46 -3.07 34.55
C LYS A 9 -4.21 -2.21 33.30
N ASP A 10 -2.96 -1.77 33.12
CA ASP A 10 -2.50 -1.02 31.93
C ASP A 10 -1.73 -1.94 30.96
N MET A 11 -1.51 -3.20 31.35
CA MET A 11 -0.94 -4.22 30.50
C MET A 11 -2.07 -4.84 29.67
N ALA A 12 -2.50 -4.13 28.64
CA ALA A 12 -3.30 -4.75 27.59
C ALA A 12 -2.55 -6.01 27.11
N GLU A 13 -3.15 -7.17 27.36
CA GLU A 13 -2.96 -8.43 26.65
C GLU A 13 -2.61 -8.16 25.18
N PRO A 14 -1.76 -8.96 24.50
CA PRO A 14 -1.52 -8.76 23.08
C PRO A 14 -2.84 -8.99 22.34
N ILE A 15 -3.62 -7.93 22.17
CA ILE A 15 -4.72 -7.86 21.25
C ILE A 15 -4.03 -8.07 19.91
N SER A 16 -3.99 -9.31 19.40
CA SER A 16 -3.89 -9.52 17.95
C SER A 16 -5.09 -8.76 17.41
N PRO A 17 -4.90 -7.55 16.87
CA PRO A 17 -6.03 -6.81 16.36
C PRO A 17 -6.43 -7.58 15.11
N GLN A 18 -7.73 -7.85 14.99
CA GLN A 18 -8.45 -7.98 13.73
C GLN A 18 -7.60 -7.63 12.51
N GLN A 19 -7.58 -8.52 11.51
CA GLN A 19 -6.86 -8.32 10.23
C GLN A 19 -6.57 -6.85 9.92
N HIS A 20 -5.29 -6.48 10.02
CA HIS A 20 -4.82 -5.13 9.77
C HIS A 20 -3.62 -5.15 8.82
N ALA A 21 -3.19 -3.95 8.44
CA ALA A 21 -2.01 -3.72 7.63
C ALA A 21 -1.21 -2.56 8.21
N HIS A 22 -0.02 -2.35 7.69
CA HIS A 22 0.81 -1.21 8.03
C HIS A 22 1.28 -0.49 6.78
N HIS A 23 1.26 0.84 6.82
CA HIS A 23 1.99 1.64 5.85
C HIS A 23 3.48 1.62 6.18
N TYR A 24 4.32 1.69 5.16
CA TYR A 24 5.75 1.87 5.32
C TYR A 24 6.28 2.74 4.19
N TYR A 25 7.27 3.56 4.51
CA TYR A 25 7.97 4.39 3.55
C TYR A 25 9.42 4.55 4.00
N GLY A 26 10.28 4.87 3.05
CA GLY A 26 11.68 5.13 3.37
C GLY A 26 12.54 5.24 2.13
N ARG A 27 13.84 5.10 2.33
CA ARG A 27 14.82 5.09 1.25
C ARG A 27 15.77 3.91 1.40
N THR A 28 16.33 3.49 0.29
CA THR A 28 17.41 2.51 0.27
C THR A 28 18.75 3.15 0.64
N THR A 29 19.78 2.33 0.87
CA THR A 29 21.17 2.79 0.97
C THR A 29 21.63 3.40 -0.35
N THR A 30 22.62 4.29 -0.29
CA THR A 30 23.27 4.78 -1.50
C THR A 30 24.19 3.71 -2.08
N ASP A 31 24.07 3.43 -3.36
CA ASP A 31 25.03 2.67 -4.17
C ASP A 31 25.11 3.29 -5.55
N GLN A 32 26.28 3.21 -6.20
CA GLN A 32 26.52 3.85 -7.51
C GLN A 32 26.00 5.31 -7.57
N ASP A 33 26.32 6.09 -6.53
CA ASP A 33 25.94 7.51 -6.38
C ASP A 33 24.42 7.81 -6.34
N HIS A 34 23.57 6.81 -6.08
CA HIS A 34 22.13 7.05 -5.92
C HIS A 34 21.43 6.12 -4.96
N PHE A 35 20.19 6.48 -4.65
CA PHE A 35 19.28 5.74 -3.78
C PHE A 35 17.88 5.78 -4.38
N HIS A 36 17.02 4.89 -3.93
CA HIS A 36 15.61 4.91 -4.27
C HIS A 36 14.75 5.17 -3.04
N VAL A 37 13.63 5.88 -3.23
CA VAL A 37 12.56 6.01 -2.23
C VAL A 37 11.56 4.89 -2.46
N PHE A 38 10.85 4.46 -1.42
CA PHE A 38 9.74 3.52 -1.55
C PHE A 38 8.62 3.89 -0.59
N ASP A 39 7.39 3.56 -1.01
CA ASP A 39 6.16 3.69 -0.23
C ASP A 39 5.31 2.45 -0.49
N GLY A 40 4.73 1.89 0.56
CA GLY A 40 3.98 0.65 0.47
C GLY A 40 3.03 0.43 1.63
N THR A 41 2.24 -0.63 1.48
CA THR A 41 1.34 -1.13 2.53
C THR A 41 1.53 -2.63 2.61
N THR A 42 1.68 -3.16 3.82
CA THR A 42 1.82 -4.59 4.02
C THR A 42 0.53 -5.34 3.64
N GLY A 43 0.65 -6.64 3.38
CA GLY A 43 -0.50 -7.53 3.27
C GLY A 43 -1.20 -7.75 4.61
N ALA A 44 -2.24 -8.59 4.60
CA ALA A 44 -2.89 -9.05 5.82
C ALA A 44 -1.88 -9.74 6.76
N ASN A 45 -2.09 -9.59 8.06
CA ASN A 45 -1.32 -10.32 9.06
C ASN A 45 -1.60 -11.83 8.98
N TYR A 46 -0.63 -12.62 9.43
CA TYR A 46 -0.82 -14.01 9.79
C TYR A 46 -0.08 -14.32 11.09
N GLU A 47 -0.73 -15.13 11.91
CA GLU A 47 -0.30 -15.46 13.27
C GLU A 47 0.89 -16.44 13.26
N THR A 48 1.70 -16.34 14.29
CA THR A 48 2.82 -17.22 14.63
C THR A 48 2.75 -17.52 16.14
N ASP A 49 3.57 -18.44 16.64
CA ASP A 49 3.58 -18.79 18.07
C ASP A 49 4.02 -17.63 18.99
N GLN A 50 4.62 -16.56 18.43
CA GLN A 50 5.22 -15.45 19.18
C GLN A 50 4.57 -14.08 18.90
N GLY A 51 3.50 -14.03 18.09
CA GLY A 51 2.85 -12.81 17.62
C GLY A 51 2.44 -12.94 16.16
N HIS A 52 2.33 -11.85 15.41
CA HIS A 52 2.05 -11.89 13.98
C HIS A 52 3.12 -11.17 13.15
N VAL A 53 3.10 -11.45 11.86
CA VAL A 53 3.94 -10.81 10.85
C VAL A 53 3.11 -10.47 9.62
N HIS A 54 3.67 -9.68 8.71
CA HIS A 54 3.05 -9.38 7.42
C HIS A 54 4.00 -9.71 6.27
N ARG A 55 3.42 -10.05 5.12
CA ARG A 55 4.15 -10.04 3.85
C ARG A 55 4.13 -8.64 3.25
N PHE A 56 5.22 -8.23 2.61
CA PHE A 56 5.28 -6.99 1.85
C PHE A 56 5.85 -7.22 0.45
N SER A 57 5.45 -6.37 -0.48
CA SER A 57 6.00 -6.32 -1.84
C SER A 57 5.79 -4.92 -2.43
N THR A 58 6.89 -4.27 -2.78
CA THR A 58 6.90 -2.90 -3.31
C THR A 58 7.96 -2.79 -4.41
N GLU A 59 7.73 -1.91 -5.37
CA GLU A 59 8.75 -1.45 -6.30
C GLU A 59 9.23 -0.06 -5.85
N THR A 60 10.53 0.17 -5.91
CA THR A 60 11.11 1.46 -5.55
C THR A 60 10.78 2.54 -6.58
N SER A 61 10.91 3.80 -6.20
CA SER A 61 10.84 4.94 -7.12
C SER A 61 11.92 4.84 -8.19
N ARG A 62 11.65 5.34 -9.39
CA ARG A 62 12.69 5.38 -10.44
C ARG A 62 13.80 6.37 -10.08
N ALA A 63 15.04 5.93 -10.08
CA ALA A 63 16.24 6.75 -9.96
C ALA A 63 17.26 6.24 -10.98
N HIS A 64 18.06 7.14 -11.57
CA HIS A 64 19.08 6.79 -12.56
C HIS A 64 18.60 5.86 -13.70
N GLY A 65 17.33 6.00 -14.07
CA GLY A 65 16.76 5.24 -15.19
C GLY A 65 16.25 3.84 -14.86
N HIS A 66 16.37 3.33 -13.62
CA HIS A 66 15.85 2.02 -13.23
C HIS A 66 15.10 2.04 -11.88
N THR A 67 14.53 0.90 -11.53
CA THR A 67 13.80 0.62 -10.28
C THR A 67 14.27 -0.73 -9.74
N HIS A 68 14.01 -1.00 -8.46
CA HIS A 68 14.20 -2.32 -7.89
C HIS A 68 12.93 -2.83 -7.21
N ARG A 69 12.81 -4.15 -7.11
CA ARG A 69 11.76 -4.82 -6.36
C ARG A 69 12.21 -5.13 -4.95
N MET A 70 11.28 -5.00 -4.01
CA MET A 70 11.41 -5.36 -2.61
C MET A 70 10.30 -6.33 -2.27
N HIS A 71 10.62 -7.41 -1.57
CA HIS A 71 9.62 -8.32 -1.03
C HIS A 71 10.18 -9.07 0.17
N GLY A 72 9.29 -9.51 1.05
CA GLY A 72 9.70 -10.26 2.23
C GLY A 72 8.60 -10.35 3.26
N THR A 73 9.01 -10.73 4.46
CA THR A 73 8.17 -10.81 5.66
C THR A 73 8.74 -9.85 6.70
N THR A 74 7.87 -9.14 7.41
CA THR A 74 8.26 -8.23 8.48
C THR A 74 8.83 -8.97 9.69
N SER A 75 9.48 -8.26 10.61
CA SER A 75 9.76 -8.80 11.95
C SER A 75 8.47 -9.13 12.71
N LEU A 76 8.61 -9.78 13.87
CA LEU A 76 7.56 -9.80 14.89
C LEU A 76 7.18 -8.37 15.31
N GLN A 77 5.97 -8.24 15.84
CA GLN A 77 5.45 -6.96 16.33
C GLN A 77 6.30 -6.39 17.48
N ILE A 78 6.58 -5.09 17.39
CA ILE A 78 7.31 -4.32 18.40
C ILE A 78 6.32 -3.30 18.99
N ARG A 79 6.13 -3.35 20.31
CA ARG A 79 5.23 -2.43 21.01
C ARG A 79 5.68 -0.98 20.78
N SER A 80 4.71 -0.12 20.47
CA SER A 80 4.95 1.31 20.21
C SER A 80 3.72 2.14 20.60
N LEU A 81 3.88 3.45 20.69
CA LEU A 81 2.76 4.37 20.97
C LEU A 81 1.74 4.28 19.82
N GLY A 82 0.51 3.88 20.13
CA GLY A 82 -0.55 3.65 19.13
C GLY A 82 -0.72 2.19 18.67
N GLY A 83 -0.06 1.23 19.34
CA GLY A 83 -0.26 -0.21 19.12
C GLY A 83 1.07 -0.94 18.98
N HIS A 84 1.43 -1.28 17.75
CA HIS A 84 2.71 -1.90 17.44
C HIS A 84 3.17 -1.53 16.02
N VAL A 85 4.44 -1.75 15.76
CA VAL A 85 5.08 -1.60 14.45
C VAL A 85 5.86 -2.86 14.12
N HIS A 86 6.31 -2.98 12.88
CA HIS A 86 7.23 -4.03 12.47
C HIS A 86 8.46 -3.44 11.78
N GLN A 87 9.60 -4.09 11.94
CA GLN A 87 10.77 -3.81 11.12
C GLN A 87 10.60 -4.43 9.73
N ILE A 88 10.99 -3.68 8.71
CA ILE A 88 11.00 -4.07 7.31
C ILE A 88 12.43 -3.83 6.81
N SER A 89 13.15 -4.92 6.58
CA SER A 89 14.54 -4.86 6.16
C SER A 89 14.84 -5.92 5.09
N GLY A 90 15.90 -5.67 4.31
CA GLY A 90 16.31 -6.59 3.25
C GLY A 90 17.23 -5.95 2.23
N ILE A 91 17.33 -6.66 1.09
CA ILE A 91 18.09 -6.24 -0.10
C ILE A 91 17.11 -6.22 -1.27
N THR A 92 17.22 -5.22 -2.13
CA THR A 92 16.42 -5.14 -3.34
C THR A 92 16.82 -6.19 -4.37
N SER A 93 16.02 -6.39 -5.42
CA SER A 93 16.45 -7.18 -6.57
C SER A 93 17.71 -6.59 -7.23
N PHE A 94 18.47 -7.45 -7.92
CA PHE A 94 19.63 -7.05 -8.71
C PHE A 94 19.12 -6.52 -10.06
N ASP A 95 19.18 -5.21 -10.25
CA ASP A 95 18.76 -4.51 -11.46
C ASP A 95 19.84 -3.49 -11.81
N ASP A 96 20.06 -3.26 -13.11
CA ASP A 96 21.07 -2.30 -13.60
C ASP A 96 22.47 -2.47 -12.96
N GLY A 97 22.86 -3.72 -12.74
CA GLY A 97 24.20 -4.07 -12.25
C GLY A 97 24.43 -3.93 -10.75
N HIS A 98 23.40 -3.61 -9.94
CA HIS A 98 23.57 -3.49 -8.49
C HIS A 98 22.30 -3.73 -7.67
N THR A 99 22.42 -3.58 -6.35
CA THR A 99 21.34 -3.74 -5.36
C THR A 99 21.46 -2.66 -4.30
N HIS A 100 20.38 -2.41 -3.57
CA HIS A 100 20.43 -1.60 -2.36
C HIS A 100 19.90 -2.35 -1.14
N ARG A 101 20.36 -1.94 0.04
CA ARG A 101 19.79 -2.38 1.32
C ARG A 101 18.69 -1.41 1.75
N PHE A 102 17.78 -1.89 2.57
CA PHE A 102 16.78 -1.06 3.25
C PHE A 102 16.54 -1.59 4.66
N ASP A 103 16.22 -0.68 5.58
CA ASP A 103 15.86 -0.98 6.96
C ASP A 103 15.00 0.16 7.52
N VAL A 104 13.71 -0.12 7.73
CA VAL A 104 12.72 0.86 8.20
C VAL A 104 11.75 0.21 9.19
N PHE A 105 11.06 1.03 9.97
CA PHE A 105 9.90 0.61 10.73
C PHE A 105 8.62 0.99 10.01
N SER A 106 7.60 0.14 10.12
CA SER A 106 6.26 0.44 9.66
C SER A 106 5.61 1.54 10.51
N GLY A 107 4.54 2.13 9.98
CA GLY A 107 3.62 2.96 10.76
C GLY A 107 2.72 2.14 11.68
N PRO A 108 1.82 2.82 12.43
CA PRO A 108 0.84 2.17 13.29
C PRO A 108 -0.16 1.31 12.48
N PRO A 109 -0.89 0.39 13.14
CA PRO A 109 -1.86 -0.47 12.48
C PRO A 109 -2.96 0.35 11.80
N VAL A 110 -3.29 0.00 10.55
CA VAL A 110 -4.40 0.58 9.80
C VAL A 110 -5.41 -0.48 9.38
N ARG A 111 -6.68 -0.09 9.29
CA ARG A 111 -7.72 -0.96 8.77
C ARG A 111 -7.47 -1.21 7.28
N PRO A 112 -7.48 -2.47 6.80
CA PRO A 112 -7.26 -2.76 5.38
C PRO A 112 -8.33 -2.08 4.53
N ARG A 113 -7.91 -1.45 3.42
CA ARG A 113 -8.87 -0.87 2.46
C ARG A 113 -9.59 -2.02 1.74
N THR A 114 -10.73 -2.45 2.26
CA THR A 114 -11.67 -3.25 1.49
C THR A 114 -12.22 -2.37 0.38
N ARG A 115 -11.91 -2.69 -0.88
CA ARG A 115 -12.68 -2.12 -1.99
C ARG A 115 -14.11 -2.64 -1.83
N ARG A 116 -15.00 -1.83 -1.26
CA ARG A 116 -16.43 -2.12 -1.30
C ARG A 116 -16.78 -2.37 -2.78
N PRO A 117 -17.32 -3.54 -3.15
CA PRO A 117 -17.82 -3.73 -4.50
C PRO A 117 -18.82 -2.61 -4.78
N ARG A 118 -18.69 -1.95 -5.94
CA ARG A 118 -19.65 -0.93 -6.38
C ARG A 118 -20.99 -1.60 -6.69
N LEU A 119 -21.76 -1.95 -5.66
CA LEU A 119 -23.13 -2.45 -5.78
C LEU A 119 -24.13 -1.34 -6.19
N MET A 120 -23.67 -0.09 -6.30
CA MET A 120 -24.46 1.08 -6.74
C MET A 120 -24.45 1.26 -8.27
N SER A 121 -24.64 0.20 -9.03
CA SER A 121 -25.00 0.29 -10.47
C SER A 121 -26.20 -0.57 -10.87
N LEU A 122 -26.62 -1.54 -10.04
CA LEU A 122 -27.81 -2.35 -10.32
C LEU A 122 -29.12 -1.58 -10.12
N GLY A 123 -29.15 -0.61 -9.20
CA GLY A 123 -30.36 0.17 -8.90
C GLY A 123 -30.79 1.16 -10.00
N ARG A 124 -29.88 1.56 -10.90
CA ARG A 124 -30.18 2.48 -12.00
C ARG A 124 -30.74 1.75 -13.23
N ALA A 125 -30.30 0.50 -13.45
CA ALA A 125 -30.81 -0.35 -14.52
C ALA A 125 -32.27 -0.80 -14.28
N LEU A 126 -32.65 -1.05 -13.02
CA LEU A 126 -34.03 -1.43 -12.66
C LEU A 126 -35.05 -0.28 -12.74
N ARG A 127 -34.60 0.99 -12.73
CA ARG A 127 -35.50 2.15 -12.95
C ARG A 127 -35.72 2.43 -14.44
N GLN A 128 -34.72 2.20 -15.28
CA GLN A 128 -34.84 2.40 -16.74
C GLN A 128 -35.69 1.34 -17.46
N ALA A 129 -35.95 0.19 -16.82
CA ALA A 129 -36.85 -0.83 -17.36
C ALA A 129 -38.34 -0.59 -17.04
N ARG A 130 -38.67 0.41 -16.20
CA ARG A 130 -40.06 0.76 -15.88
C ARG A 130 -40.62 1.88 -16.76
N ASP A 131 -39.77 2.77 -17.22
CA ASP A 131 -40.16 3.89 -18.06
C ASP A 131 -39.76 3.58 -19.51
N GLY A 132 -40.61 2.80 -20.18
CA GLY A 132 -40.42 2.46 -21.59
C GLY A 132 -40.53 3.70 -22.48
N GLU A 133 -39.39 4.24 -22.91
CA GLU A 133 -39.26 5.05 -24.13
C GLU A 133 -37.80 5.01 -24.58
N LEU A 134 -37.54 4.26 -25.65
CA LEU A 134 -36.24 4.18 -26.30
C LEU A 134 -36.08 5.37 -27.27
N SER A 135 -35.43 6.44 -26.81
CA SER A 135 -34.79 7.40 -27.72
C SER A 135 -33.32 6.97 -27.95
N PRO A 136 -32.85 6.79 -29.20
CA PRO A 136 -31.48 6.33 -29.44
C PRO A 136 -30.46 7.42 -29.06
N PRO A 137 -29.25 7.04 -28.59
CA PRO A 137 -28.24 8.01 -28.20
C PRO A 137 -27.72 8.76 -29.43
N ARG A 138 -27.73 10.09 -29.36
CA ARG A 138 -27.11 10.97 -30.35
C ARG A 138 -25.60 10.66 -30.43
N ARG A 139 -25.15 10.07 -31.54
CA ARG A 139 -23.72 9.92 -31.86
C ARG A 139 -23.03 11.28 -31.82
N ARG A 140 -22.10 11.48 -30.87
CA ARG A 140 -21.15 12.59 -30.93
C ARG A 140 -20.22 12.36 -32.11
N ARG A 141 -20.31 13.23 -33.13
CA ARG A 141 -19.31 13.28 -34.22
C ARG A 141 -17.97 13.72 -33.62
N LEU A 142 -16.98 12.84 -33.66
CA LEU A 142 -15.58 13.20 -33.45
C LEU A 142 -15.14 14.10 -34.61
N ARG A 143 -14.79 15.36 -34.30
CA ARG A 143 -14.11 16.25 -35.25
C ARG A 143 -12.61 15.94 -35.18
N PHE A 144 -12.07 15.33 -36.22
CA PHE A 144 -10.62 15.26 -36.41
C PHE A 144 -10.10 16.65 -36.79
N ARG A 145 -9.22 17.23 -35.97
CA ARG A 145 -8.36 18.34 -36.40
C ARG A 145 -7.16 17.73 -37.11
N LYS A 146 -7.01 18.04 -38.40
CA LYS A 146 -5.77 17.80 -39.14
C LYS A 146 -4.67 18.66 -38.51
N ILE A 147 -3.58 18.03 -38.08
CA ILE A 147 -2.34 18.70 -37.72
C ILE A 147 -1.59 18.89 -39.05
N SER A 148 -1.44 20.14 -39.51
CA SER A 148 -0.60 20.46 -40.65
C SER A 148 0.86 20.44 -40.24
N SER A 149 1.69 19.77 -41.03
CA SER A 149 3.14 19.83 -40.96
C SER A 149 3.64 21.22 -41.36
N SER A 150 4.44 21.87 -40.50
CA SER A 150 5.32 22.95 -40.93
C SER A 150 6.76 22.62 -40.54
N SER A 151 7.50 22.13 -41.54
CA SER A 151 8.95 22.19 -41.57
C SER A 151 9.35 23.61 -41.95
N GLN A 152 10.19 24.27 -41.14
CA GLN A 152 11.49 24.81 -41.59
C GLN A 152 12.17 25.66 -40.50
N ARG A 153 13.42 25.28 -40.21
CA ARG A 153 14.65 26.07 -40.02
C ARG A 153 14.55 27.49 -39.46
N GLN A 154 15.31 27.76 -38.39
CA GLN A 154 16.60 28.47 -38.45
C GLN A 154 17.57 27.81 -37.46
#